data_AF-A0AAC9RJF5-F1
#
_entry.id   AF-A0AAC9RJF5-F1
#
_cell.length_a   1.000
_cell.length_b   1.000
_cell.length_c   1.000
_cell.angle_alpha   90.00
_cell.angle_beta   90.00
_cell.angle_gamma   90.00
#
_symmetry.space_group_name_H-M   'P 1'
#
loop_
_entity.id
_entity.type
_entity.pdbx_description
1 polymer ?
#
loop_
_entity_poly.entity_id
_entity_poly.type
_entity_poly.pdbx_seq_one_letter_code
_entity_poly.pdbx_strand_id
1 'polypeptide(L)'
;MRYGFKKSMALTLMVLMLTVFMAVPAFAQTVSATVTFNHFEDEISSESISFDTNGFITLFDVPAGATHQYLNQPTVMDAVIQSLTNLGVEEDSPVYWDTSRNPNGAYISSIFGEDTETIDYFYSSIPGASYWKGNTWVLYIDGEEAAFYASNILLNEVDNIEFSYEYVETYW
;
A
#
# COMPACT_ATOMS: atom_id res chain seq x y z
N MET A 1 24.72 -86.77 32.51
CA MET A 1 25.66 -85.63 32.68
C MET A 1 25.14 -84.45 31.88
N ARG A 2 25.12 -83.27 32.54
CA ARG A 2 25.09 -81.90 32.00
C ARG A 2 23.79 -81.31 31.41
N TYR A 3 23.18 -80.49 32.27
CA TYR A 3 22.38 -79.30 32.00
C TYR A 3 22.96 -78.36 30.93
N GLY A 4 22.07 -77.64 30.24
CA GLY A 4 22.40 -76.47 29.41
C GLY A 4 21.23 -75.49 29.31
N PHE A 5 21.15 -74.56 30.26
CA PHE A 5 20.35 -73.32 30.22
C PHE A 5 20.91 -72.33 29.18
N LYS A 6 20.04 -71.53 28.53
CA LYS A 6 20.20 -70.10 28.14
C LYS A 6 18.97 -69.65 27.34
N LYS A 7 18.00 -68.95 27.95
CA LYS A 7 17.81 -67.48 27.92
C LYS A 7 17.98 -66.84 26.52
N SER A 8 16.90 -66.35 25.92
CA SER A 8 16.68 -64.90 25.77
C SER A 8 15.29 -64.57 25.19
N MET A 9 14.56 -63.70 25.90
CA MET A 9 13.49 -62.87 25.36
C MET A 9 14.03 -61.97 24.25
N ALA A 10 13.22 -61.69 23.23
CA ALA A 10 13.32 -60.48 22.43
C ALA A 10 11.92 -60.04 22.02
N LEU A 11 11.39 -59.15 22.85
CA LEU A 11 10.24 -58.29 22.61
C LEU A 11 10.56 -57.38 21.41
N THR A 12 9.77 -57.40 20.34
CA THR A 12 9.93 -56.42 19.25
C THR A 12 8.69 -55.55 19.17
N LEU A 13 8.76 -54.49 19.98
CA LEU A 13 8.33 -53.11 19.78
C LEU A 13 7.43 -52.84 18.56
N MET A 14 6.15 -52.59 18.85
CA MET A 14 5.19 -51.96 17.94
C MET A 14 5.56 -50.48 17.84
N VAL A 15 6.07 -50.05 16.67
CA VAL A 15 6.37 -48.64 16.40
C VAL A 15 5.05 -47.90 16.19
N LEU A 16 4.58 -47.23 17.24
CA LEU A 16 3.52 -46.23 17.17
C LEU A 16 4.11 -45.01 16.43
N MET A 17 3.84 -44.89 15.13
CA MET A 17 4.20 -43.73 14.33
C MET A 17 3.29 -42.57 14.74
N LEU A 18 3.72 -41.81 15.74
CA LEU A 18 3.09 -40.55 16.13
C LEU A 18 3.44 -39.52 15.05
N THR A 19 2.56 -39.31 14.07
CA THR A 19 2.64 -38.16 13.17
C THR A 19 2.36 -36.90 13.98
N VAL A 20 3.43 -36.27 14.48
CA VAL A 20 3.37 -34.89 14.94
C VAL A 20 3.16 -34.04 13.70
N PHE A 21 1.92 -33.59 13.47
CA PHE A 21 1.67 -32.45 12.59
C PHE A 21 2.37 -31.25 13.23
N MET A 22 3.59 -30.96 12.78
CA MET A 22 4.20 -29.67 13.04
C MET A 22 3.39 -28.66 12.23
N ALA A 23 2.47 -27.97 12.91
CA ALA A 23 1.89 -26.74 12.39
C ALA A 23 3.05 -25.77 12.20
N VAL A 24 3.48 -25.60 10.95
CA VAL A 24 4.40 -24.53 10.59
C VAL A 24 3.65 -23.24 10.94
N PRO A 25 4.18 -22.37 11.83
CA PRO A 25 3.55 -21.08 12.04
C PRO A 25 3.50 -20.39 10.68
N ALA A 26 2.30 -20.00 10.24
CA ALA A 26 2.17 -19.09 9.11
C ALA A 26 2.96 -17.84 9.50
N PHE A 27 4.13 -17.64 8.88
CA PHE A 27 4.91 -16.44 9.10
C PHE A 27 4.05 -15.27 8.64
N ALA A 28 3.79 -14.31 9.54
CA ALA A 28 3.15 -13.05 9.16
C ALA A 28 3.98 -12.43 8.03
N GLN A 29 3.34 -12.21 6.88
CA GLN A 29 4.00 -11.55 5.76
C GLN A 29 3.78 -10.05 5.96
N THR A 30 4.82 -9.38 6.40
CA THR A 30 4.85 -7.92 6.53
C THR A 30 5.31 -7.31 5.21
N VAL A 31 4.65 -6.22 4.82
CA VAL A 31 5.01 -5.38 3.67
C VAL A 31 5.23 -3.96 4.18
N SER A 32 6.14 -3.21 3.56
CA SER A 32 6.51 -1.88 4.03
C SER A 32 7.06 -0.99 2.93
N ALA A 33 6.84 0.31 3.04
CA ALA A 33 7.47 1.34 2.21
C ALA A 33 7.79 2.57 3.05
N THR A 34 8.69 3.43 2.57
CA THR A 34 8.90 4.77 3.11
C THR A 34 7.89 5.72 2.47
N VAL A 35 7.18 6.49 3.28
CA VAL A 35 6.27 7.56 2.83
C VAL A 35 6.92 8.90 3.15
N THR A 36 7.07 9.75 2.13
CA THR A 36 7.66 11.08 2.23
C THR A 36 6.68 12.12 1.70
N PHE A 37 6.59 13.25 2.40
CA PHE A 37 5.82 14.42 1.97
C PHE A 37 6.76 15.61 1.84
N ASN A 38 6.76 16.24 0.67
CA ASN A 38 7.56 17.42 0.34
C ASN A 38 6.64 18.60 0.02
N HIS A 39 6.99 19.79 0.52
CA HIS A 39 6.39 21.06 0.09
C HIS A 39 7.43 21.83 -0.71
N PHE A 40 7.25 21.90 -2.02
CA PHE A 40 8.28 22.30 -2.96
C PHE A 40 9.57 21.49 -2.73
N GLU A 41 10.67 22.14 -2.36
CA GLU A 41 11.98 21.50 -2.14
C GLU A 41 12.20 21.08 -0.68
N ASP A 42 11.24 21.34 0.22
CA ASP A 42 11.36 21.11 1.66
C ASP A 42 10.65 19.82 2.10
N GLU A 43 11.38 18.89 2.73
CA GLU A 43 10.80 17.70 3.36
C GLU A 43 9.99 18.09 4.61
N ILE A 44 8.70 17.78 4.61
CA ILE A 44 7.80 17.97 5.75
C ILE A 44 7.92 16.79 6.71
N SER A 45 7.90 15.57 6.16
CA SER A 45 7.97 14.33 6.93
C SER A 45 8.41 13.15 6.07
N SER A 46 9.10 12.20 6.71
CA SER A 46 9.50 10.93 6.10
C SER A 46 9.46 9.83 7.15
N GLU A 47 8.67 8.78 6.90
CA GLU A 47 8.53 7.65 7.82
C GLU A 47 8.34 6.32 7.11
N SER A 48 8.73 5.22 7.77
CA SER A 48 8.50 3.87 7.26
C SER A 48 7.18 3.31 7.77
N ILE A 49 6.29 2.97 6.85
CA ILE A 49 4.98 2.37 7.14
C ILE A 49 5.04 0.89 6.83
N SER A 50 4.46 0.06 7.72
CA SER A 50 4.41 -1.38 7.53
C SER A 50 3.07 -1.96 7.95
N PHE A 51 2.63 -2.99 7.22
CA PHE A 51 1.38 -3.69 7.49
C PHE A 51 1.60 -5.20 7.55
N ASP A 52 0.88 -5.86 8.46
CA ASP A 52 0.64 -7.30 8.38
C ASP A 52 -0.42 -7.54 7.30
N THR A 53 -0.09 -8.35 6.29
CA THR A 53 -1.03 -8.69 5.22
C THR A 53 -2.12 -9.66 5.69
N ASN A 54 -1.91 -10.37 6.79
CA ASN A 54 -2.85 -11.37 7.26
C ASN A 54 -4.07 -10.72 7.93
N GLY A 55 -5.22 -10.77 7.25
CA GLY A 55 -6.45 -10.17 7.75
C GLY A 55 -6.45 -8.64 7.69
N PHE A 56 -5.61 -8.05 6.82
CA PHE A 56 -5.60 -6.63 6.55
C PHE A 56 -6.98 -6.15 6.09
N ILE A 57 -7.35 -4.93 6.49
CA ILE A 57 -8.57 -4.24 6.06
C ILE A 57 -8.13 -2.89 5.52
N THR A 58 -8.65 -2.52 4.35
CA THR A 58 -8.41 -1.21 3.73
C THR A 58 -8.74 -0.08 4.72
N LEU A 59 -7.84 0.91 4.83
CA LEU A 59 -7.89 1.94 5.87
C LEU A 59 -8.80 3.13 5.53
N PHE A 60 -9.38 3.15 4.33
CA PHE A 60 -10.25 4.21 3.85
C PHE A 60 -11.56 3.63 3.32
N ASP A 61 -12.60 4.46 3.35
CA ASP A 61 -13.93 4.05 2.89
C ASP A 61 -13.96 3.81 1.38
N VAL A 62 -14.54 2.67 0.99
CA VAL A 62 -14.80 2.31 -0.41
C VAL A 62 -16.29 2.51 -0.71
N PRO A 63 -16.66 3.45 -1.60
CA PRO A 63 -18.06 3.70 -1.93
C PRO A 63 -18.75 2.46 -2.47
N ALA A 64 -20.04 2.30 -2.13
CA ALA A 64 -20.85 1.21 -2.63
C ALA A 64 -20.86 1.21 -4.17
N GLY A 65 -20.48 0.08 -4.77
CA GLY A 65 -20.42 -0.10 -6.22
C GLY A 65 -19.09 0.27 -6.87
N ALA A 66 -18.13 0.84 -6.12
CA ALA A 66 -16.77 1.03 -6.62
C ALA A 66 -16.04 -0.32 -6.76
N THR A 67 -15.33 -0.50 -7.87
CA THR A 67 -14.46 -1.65 -8.13
C THR A 67 -13.03 -1.29 -7.70
N HIS A 68 -12.69 -1.66 -6.48
CA HIS A 68 -11.33 -1.55 -5.94
C HIS A 68 -10.60 -2.88 -6.10
N GLN A 69 -9.63 -2.93 -7.01
CA GLN A 69 -8.99 -4.20 -7.41
C GLN A 69 -8.20 -4.89 -6.28
N TYR A 70 -7.72 -4.13 -5.31
CA TYR A 70 -6.89 -4.60 -4.20
C TYR A 70 -7.58 -4.42 -2.84
N LEU A 71 -8.91 -4.50 -2.80
CA LEU A 71 -9.67 -4.44 -1.56
C LEU A 71 -9.11 -5.43 -0.51
N ASN A 72 -8.85 -4.93 0.70
CA ASN A 72 -8.27 -5.68 1.82
C ASN A 72 -6.86 -6.25 1.54
N GLN A 73 -6.10 -5.62 0.64
CA GLN A 73 -4.67 -5.82 0.48
C GLN A 73 -3.98 -4.46 0.67
N PRO A 74 -2.84 -4.37 1.39
CA PRO A 74 -2.16 -3.09 1.58
C PRO A 74 -1.74 -2.47 0.25
N THR A 75 -2.20 -1.26 0.01
CA THR A 75 -1.82 -0.44 -1.16
C THR A 75 -0.96 0.75 -0.77
N VAL A 76 -0.42 1.45 -1.76
CA VAL A 76 0.23 2.75 -1.56
C VAL A 76 -0.71 3.72 -0.84
N MET A 77 -2.01 3.74 -1.18
CA MET A 77 -2.97 4.62 -0.51
C MET A 77 -3.10 4.28 0.98
N ASP A 78 -3.14 3.00 1.36
CA ASP A 78 -3.19 2.62 2.78
C ASP A 78 -1.96 3.10 3.55
N ALA A 79 -0.77 3.02 2.96
CA ALA A 79 0.45 3.51 3.58
C ALA A 79 0.41 5.04 3.81
N VAL A 80 -0.10 5.77 2.82
CA VAL A 80 -0.28 7.23 2.88
C VAL A 80 -1.28 7.60 3.98
N ILE A 81 -2.44 6.93 4.04
CA ILE A 81 -3.42 7.17 5.10
C ILE A 81 -2.83 6.90 6.47
N GLN A 82 -2.15 5.77 6.66
CA GLN A 82 -1.51 5.47 7.94
C GLN A 82 -0.47 6.52 8.34
N SER A 83 0.29 7.07 7.40
CA SER A 83 1.23 8.17 7.66
C SER A 83 0.52 9.46 8.07
N LEU A 84 -0.54 9.85 7.35
CA LEU A 84 -1.35 11.02 7.70
C LEU A 84 -2.05 10.87 9.07
N THR A 85 -2.51 9.66 9.40
CA THR A 85 -3.05 9.34 10.73
C THR A 85 -1.96 9.46 11.81
N ASN A 86 -0.73 8.96 11.56
CA ASN A 86 0.39 9.07 12.49
C ASN A 86 0.76 10.55 12.76
N LEU A 87 0.70 11.38 11.73
CA LEU A 87 0.94 12.82 11.80
C LEU A 87 -0.24 13.60 12.42
N GLY A 88 -1.42 12.99 12.52
CA GLY A 88 -2.62 13.61 13.08
C GLY A 88 -3.32 14.61 12.16
N VAL A 89 -3.17 14.44 10.84
CA VAL A 89 -3.66 15.36 9.79
C VAL A 89 -4.53 14.66 8.73
N GLU A 90 -4.99 13.44 9.01
CA GLU A 90 -5.87 12.68 8.13
C GLU A 90 -7.16 13.44 7.79
N GLU A 91 -7.76 14.13 8.77
CA GLU A 91 -8.97 14.93 8.54
C GLU A 91 -8.75 16.11 7.57
N ASP A 92 -7.53 16.63 7.52
CA ASP A 92 -7.11 17.68 6.57
C ASP A 92 -6.73 17.11 5.20
N SER A 93 -6.85 15.79 5.02
CA SER A 93 -6.42 15.07 3.82
C SER A 93 -7.49 14.09 3.30
N PRO A 94 -8.69 14.57 2.96
CA PRO A 94 -9.83 13.71 2.65
C PRO A 94 -9.62 12.84 1.41
N VAL A 95 -10.03 11.57 1.52
CA VAL A 95 -10.00 10.60 0.42
C VAL A 95 -11.25 10.71 -0.44
N TYR A 96 -11.05 10.87 -1.74
CA TYR A 96 -12.09 10.87 -2.77
C TYR A 96 -11.93 9.67 -3.71
N TRP A 97 -12.90 9.50 -4.61
CA TRP A 97 -12.94 8.38 -5.55
C TRP A 97 -13.24 8.82 -6.98
N ASP A 98 -12.38 8.44 -7.92
CA ASP A 98 -12.69 8.48 -9.34
C ASP A 98 -13.45 7.21 -9.74
N THR A 99 -14.76 7.38 -9.92
CA THR A 99 -15.67 6.32 -10.36
C THR A 99 -15.83 6.22 -11.87
N SER A 100 -15.20 7.11 -12.64
CA SER A 100 -15.29 7.17 -14.11
C SER A 100 -14.35 6.19 -14.83
N ARG A 101 -13.31 5.70 -14.14
CA ARG A 101 -12.32 4.74 -14.65
C ARG A 101 -12.52 3.34 -14.07
N ASN A 102 -12.03 2.31 -14.76
CA ASN A 102 -12.07 0.92 -14.27
C ASN A 102 -10.65 0.29 -14.35
N PRO A 103 -10.05 -0.20 -13.25
CA PRO A 103 -10.54 -0.14 -11.87
C PRO A 103 -10.76 1.30 -11.40
N ASN A 104 -11.71 1.49 -10.47
CA ASN A 104 -11.89 2.80 -9.83
C ASN A 104 -10.66 3.10 -8.97
N GLY A 105 -10.40 4.37 -8.70
CA GLY A 105 -9.23 4.77 -7.91
C GLY A 105 -9.57 5.80 -6.87
N ALA A 106 -9.14 5.55 -5.63
CA ALA A 106 -9.09 6.57 -4.60
C ALA A 106 -7.95 7.56 -4.87
N TYR A 107 -8.19 8.84 -4.57
CA TYR A 107 -7.24 9.94 -4.68
C TYR A 107 -7.41 10.91 -3.52
N ILE A 108 -6.36 11.68 -3.23
CA ILE A 108 -6.37 12.78 -2.27
C ILE A 108 -6.04 14.05 -3.05
N SER A 109 -6.87 15.09 -2.96
CA SER A 109 -6.66 16.36 -3.67
C SER A 109 -6.17 17.51 -2.77
N SER A 110 -6.11 17.26 -1.46
CA SER A 110 -5.67 18.17 -0.42
C SER A 110 -4.86 17.36 0.58
N ILE A 111 -3.63 17.73 0.88
CA ILE A 111 -2.79 17.08 1.89
C ILE A 111 -2.30 18.17 2.83
N PHE A 112 -2.36 17.94 4.14
CA PHE A 112 -2.10 18.97 5.17
C PHE A 112 -3.00 20.22 5.02
N GLY A 113 -4.20 20.07 4.45
CA GLY A 113 -5.14 21.16 4.18
C GLY A 113 -4.74 22.06 3.00
N GLU A 114 -3.71 21.67 2.23
CA GLU A 114 -3.26 22.41 1.06
C GLU A 114 -3.85 21.80 -0.22
N ASP A 115 -4.80 22.54 -0.80
CA ASP A 115 -5.51 22.17 -2.02
C ASP A 115 -4.68 22.45 -3.28
N THR A 116 -5.07 21.85 -4.41
CA THR A 116 -4.56 22.24 -5.73
C THR A 116 -4.87 23.70 -6.05
N GLU A 117 -3.84 24.47 -6.38
CA GLU A 117 -3.95 25.88 -6.77
C GLU A 117 -3.83 26.03 -8.29
N THR A 118 -4.87 26.57 -8.95
CA THR A 118 -4.78 26.90 -10.39
C THR A 118 -4.23 28.30 -10.59
N ILE A 119 -3.13 28.40 -11.35
CA ILE A 119 -2.50 29.69 -11.71
C ILE A 119 -3.00 30.16 -13.08
N ASP A 120 -3.02 29.28 -14.07
CA ASP A 120 -3.50 29.58 -15.42
C ASP A 120 -4.06 28.32 -16.10
N TYR A 121 -5.02 28.50 -16.99
CA TYR A 121 -5.55 27.40 -17.80
C TYR A 121 -6.14 27.92 -19.10
N PHE A 122 -6.10 27.07 -20.12
CA PHE A 122 -6.71 27.34 -21.40
C PHE A 122 -7.31 26.06 -21.96
N TYR A 123 -8.53 26.16 -22.49
CA TYR A 123 -9.19 25.05 -23.15
C TYR A 123 -9.36 25.34 -24.65
N SER A 124 -8.95 24.38 -25.47
CA SER A 124 -9.07 24.43 -26.93
C SER A 124 -9.59 23.11 -27.47
N SER A 125 -10.33 23.17 -28.57
CA SER A 125 -10.71 21.97 -29.34
C SER A 125 -9.58 21.45 -30.23
N ILE A 126 -8.46 22.16 -30.32
CA ILE A 126 -7.26 21.75 -31.06
C ILE A 126 -6.42 20.84 -30.14
N PRO A 127 -6.15 19.58 -30.53
CA PRO A 127 -5.32 18.68 -29.71
C PRO A 127 -3.95 19.27 -29.39
N GLY A 128 -3.53 19.16 -28.13
CA GLY A 128 -2.26 19.68 -27.61
C GLY A 128 -2.22 21.19 -27.39
N ALA A 129 -3.34 21.90 -27.62
CA ALA A 129 -3.42 23.34 -27.38
C ALA A 129 -4.04 23.68 -26.03
N SER A 130 -4.72 22.74 -25.37
CA SER A 130 -5.23 22.97 -24.02
C SER A 130 -4.08 22.85 -23.03
N TYR A 131 -4.13 23.62 -21.95
CA TYR A 131 -3.16 23.52 -20.88
C TYR A 131 -3.76 23.86 -19.52
N TRP A 132 -3.08 23.38 -18.49
CA TRP A 132 -3.30 23.79 -17.10
C TRP A 132 -1.94 23.97 -16.43
N LYS A 133 -1.85 25.02 -15.60
CA LYS A 133 -0.67 25.41 -14.83
C LYS A 133 -1.10 25.68 -13.39
N GLY A 134 -0.40 25.10 -12.44
CA GLY A 134 -0.76 25.27 -11.04
C GLY A 134 0.16 24.51 -10.09
N ASN A 135 -0.08 24.71 -8.80
CA ASN A 135 0.58 23.93 -7.75
C ASN A 135 -0.34 22.78 -7.34
N THR A 136 0.19 21.57 -7.24
CA THR A 136 -0.60 20.40 -6.86
C THR A 136 0.29 19.35 -6.19
N TRP A 137 -0.35 18.41 -5.50
CA TRP A 137 0.31 17.24 -4.94
C TRP A 137 0.51 16.20 -6.04
N VAL A 138 1.77 15.93 -6.38
CA VAL A 138 2.19 14.92 -7.35
C VAL A 138 2.67 13.69 -6.61
N LEU A 139 2.20 12.52 -7.02
CA LEU A 139 2.62 11.24 -6.46
C LEU A 139 3.78 10.67 -7.27
N TYR A 140 4.87 10.37 -6.59
CA TYR A 140 6.02 9.63 -7.10
C TYR A 140 6.15 8.29 -6.40
N ILE A 141 6.43 7.24 -7.17
CA ILE A 141 6.64 5.88 -6.69
C ILE A 141 8.02 5.44 -7.16
N ASP A 142 8.90 5.14 -6.21
CA ASP A 142 10.30 4.78 -6.46
C ASP A 142 11.03 5.80 -7.37
N GLY A 143 10.69 7.08 -7.21
CA GLY A 143 11.29 8.21 -7.94
C GLY A 143 10.66 8.54 -9.30
N GLU A 144 9.61 7.82 -9.71
CA GLU A 144 8.90 8.05 -10.98
C GLU A 144 7.47 8.53 -10.73
N GLU A 145 6.98 9.49 -11.53
CA GLU A 145 5.61 9.98 -11.41
C GLU A 145 4.60 8.85 -11.64
N ALA A 146 3.64 8.71 -10.73
CA ALA A 146 2.71 7.60 -10.73
C ALA A 146 1.70 7.71 -11.88
N ALA A 147 1.70 6.72 -12.77
CA ALA A 147 0.71 6.60 -13.85
C ALA A 147 -0.67 6.09 -13.39
N PHE A 148 -0.76 5.57 -12.16
CA PHE A 148 -1.97 4.96 -11.60
C PHE A 148 -2.30 5.58 -10.24
N TYR A 149 -3.57 5.48 -9.83
CA TYR A 149 -3.98 5.87 -8.48
C TYR A 149 -3.22 5.06 -7.43
N ALA A 150 -2.86 5.69 -6.31
CA ALA A 150 -2.20 5.04 -5.18
C ALA A 150 -2.95 3.79 -4.67
N SER A 151 -4.29 3.82 -4.68
CA SER A 151 -5.14 2.68 -4.31
C SER A 151 -5.09 1.51 -5.30
N ASN A 152 -4.46 1.69 -6.45
CA ASN A 152 -4.30 0.68 -7.49
C ASN A 152 -2.85 0.21 -7.64
N ILE A 153 -2.00 0.47 -6.63
CA ILE A 153 -0.61 0.02 -6.55
C ILE A 153 -0.44 -0.77 -5.25
N LEU A 154 0.01 -2.03 -5.34
CA LEU A 154 0.23 -2.86 -4.14
C LEU A 154 1.48 -2.40 -3.40
N LEU A 155 1.42 -2.37 -2.06
CA LEU A 155 2.54 -1.89 -1.25
C LEU A 155 3.77 -2.81 -1.31
N ASN A 156 3.59 -4.11 -1.61
CA ASN A 156 4.70 -5.06 -1.69
C ASN A 156 5.54 -4.94 -2.97
N GLU A 157 5.18 -4.02 -3.86
CA GLU A 157 5.88 -3.74 -5.12
C GLU A 157 6.65 -2.41 -5.07
N VAL A 158 6.64 -1.71 -3.94
CA VAL A 158 7.12 -0.33 -3.79
C VAL A 158 8.01 -0.22 -2.56
N ASP A 159 9.14 0.48 -2.70
CA ASP A 159 10.03 0.79 -1.57
C ASP A 159 9.82 2.22 -1.06
N ASN A 160 9.56 3.18 -1.96
CA ASN A 160 9.42 4.61 -1.65
C ASN A 160 8.16 5.20 -2.29
N ILE A 161 7.43 5.96 -1.49
CA ILE A 161 6.22 6.69 -1.85
C ILE A 161 6.48 8.15 -1.50
N GLU A 162 6.35 9.04 -2.48
CA GLU A 162 6.55 10.46 -2.26
C GLU A 162 5.36 11.25 -2.79
N PHE A 163 4.85 12.17 -1.97
CA PHE A 163 3.93 13.22 -2.39
C PHE A 163 4.67 14.55 -2.34
N SER A 164 4.81 15.21 -3.49
CA SER A 164 5.46 16.52 -3.62
C SER A 164 4.42 17.56 -3.99
N TYR A 165 4.28 18.62 -3.19
CA TYR A 165 3.50 19.79 -3.59
C TYR A 165 4.37 20.71 -4.44
N GLU A 166 4.09 20.75 -5.74
CA GLU A 166 4.97 21.42 -6.70
C GLU A 166 4.21 22.05 -7.86
N TYR A 167 4.91 22.90 -8.60
CA TYR A 167 4.38 23.53 -9.80
C TYR A 167 4.39 22.56 -10.99
N VAL A 168 3.23 22.34 -11.58
CA VAL A 168 3.02 21.43 -12.72
C VAL A 168 2.44 22.19 -13.91
N GLU A 169 2.91 21.83 -15.11
CA GLU A 169 2.30 22.22 -16.37
C GLU A 169 1.88 20.99 -17.15
N THR A 170 0.60 20.89 -17.50
CA THR A 170 0.08 19.80 -18.34
C THR A 170 -0.58 20.36 -19.59
N TYR A 171 -0.45 19.61 -20.69
CA TYR A 171 -0.91 19.99 -22.03
C TYR A 171 -1.70 18.82 -22.66
N TRP A 172 -2.85 19.10 -23.28
CA TRP A 172 -3.69 18.08 -23.93
C TRP A 172 -4.46 18.59 -25.17
#